data_AF-A0A6U7W6Z2-F1
#
_entry.id   AF-A0A6U7W6Z2-F1
#
_cell.length_a   1.000
_cell.length_b   1.000
_cell.length_c   1.000
_cell.angle_alpha   90.00
_cell.angle_beta   90.00
_cell.angle_gamma   90.00
#
_symmetry.space_group_name_H-M   'P 1'
#
loop_
_entity.id
_entity.type
_entity.pdbx_description
1 polymer ?
#
loop_
_entity_poly.entity_id
_entity_poly.type
_entity_poly.pdbx_seq_one_letter_code
_entity_poly.pdbx_strand_id
1 'polypeptide(L)'
;RGGPASHGASLFHRRPGSIGSIAGKVQKKKKMPGHMGDEQRTIMGAYVYMIDYKNNLIYIQGSIPGAKGQYVCLQDAYWKGFGPDQTPPFPSFLPSPEEDLTKRTFDECQLQAPSQYAYHLDFGHPTGGPPVKA
;
A
#
# COMPACT_ATOMS: atom_id res chain seq x y z
N ARG A 1 20.57 -13.56 -6.95
CA ARG A 1 20.81 -13.68 -8.41
C ARG A 1 21.21 -15.11 -8.68
N GLY A 2 20.90 -15.65 -9.86
CA GLY A 2 21.30 -17.01 -10.27
C GLY A 2 22.72 -17.04 -10.85
N GLY A 3 23.18 -18.21 -11.26
CA GLY A 3 24.44 -18.39 -11.99
C GLY A 3 24.36 -17.93 -13.47
N PRO A 4 25.50 -17.72 -14.16
CA PRO A 4 25.54 -17.55 -15.61
C PRO A 4 24.80 -18.65 -16.37
N ALA A 5 24.26 -18.28 -17.53
CA ALA A 5 23.55 -19.17 -18.44
C ALA A 5 24.46 -19.82 -19.51
N SER A 6 25.69 -19.33 -19.68
CA SER A 6 26.67 -19.79 -20.67
C SER A 6 28.08 -19.95 -20.07
N HIS A 7 29.09 -20.18 -20.91
CA HIS A 7 30.50 -20.39 -20.53
C HIS A 7 30.74 -21.58 -19.57
N GLY A 8 30.22 -22.75 -19.93
CA GLY A 8 30.47 -23.99 -19.16
C GLY A 8 29.66 -24.10 -17.86
N ALA A 9 28.68 -23.22 -17.63
CA ALA A 9 27.76 -23.34 -16.51
C ALA A 9 26.93 -24.63 -16.65
N SER A 10 27.17 -25.61 -15.78
CA SER A 10 26.41 -26.86 -15.72
C SER A 10 25.53 -26.90 -14.47
N LEU A 11 24.22 -27.10 -14.67
CA LEU A 11 23.22 -27.38 -13.62
C LEU A 11 23.05 -26.33 -12.51
N PHE A 12 23.71 -25.16 -12.59
CA PHE A 12 23.77 -24.17 -11.50
C PHE A 12 22.97 -22.88 -11.73
N HIS A 13 22.34 -22.71 -12.89
CA HIS A 13 21.69 -21.45 -13.31
C HIS A 13 20.75 -20.84 -12.26
N ARG A 14 20.01 -21.67 -11.50
CA ARG A 14 19.08 -21.20 -10.45
C ARG A 14 19.44 -21.64 -9.03
N ARG A 15 20.64 -22.19 -8.82
CA ARG A 15 21.08 -22.62 -7.48
C ARG A 15 21.37 -21.40 -6.60
N PRO A 16 21.14 -21.49 -5.26
CA PRO A 16 21.40 -20.39 -4.33
C PRO A 16 22.90 -20.07 -4.14
N GLY A 17 23.79 -20.97 -4.55
CA GLY A 17 25.24 -20.81 -4.36
C GLY A 17 25.68 -21.16 -2.93
N SER A 18 26.72 -20.50 -2.45
CA SER A 18 27.29 -20.80 -1.12
C SER A 18 26.39 -20.36 0.03
N ILE A 19 26.26 -21.25 1.02
CA ILE A 19 25.41 -21.08 2.21
C ILE A 19 26.24 -20.90 3.49
N GLY A 20 27.47 -21.45 3.48
CA GLY A 20 28.33 -21.54 4.65
C GLY A 20 28.91 -20.20 5.11
N SER A 21 29.33 -20.17 6.37
CA SER A 21 30.12 -19.11 6.98
C SER A 21 31.18 -19.75 7.88
N ILE A 22 32.22 -19.00 8.27
CA ILE A 22 33.33 -19.44 9.15
C ILE A 22 32.79 -19.97 10.50
N ALA A 23 31.58 -19.58 10.90
CA ALA A 23 30.92 -20.00 12.12
C ALA A 23 30.50 -21.49 12.21
N GLY A 24 30.85 -22.33 11.22
CA GLY A 24 30.62 -23.79 11.25
C GLY A 24 29.14 -24.24 11.19
N LYS A 25 28.20 -23.29 11.05
CA LYS A 25 26.76 -23.54 10.93
C LYS A 25 26.10 -22.50 10.02
N VAL A 26 24.93 -22.84 9.50
CA VAL A 26 24.10 -21.89 8.76
C VAL A 26 23.46 -20.90 9.74
N GLN A 27 23.55 -19.60 9.44
CA GLN A 27 22.93 -18.56 10.26
C GLN A 27 21.39 -18.70 10.23
N LYS A 28 20.73 -18.47 11.37
CA LYS A 28 19.26 -18.44 11.44
C LYS A 28 18.71 -17.34 10.50
N LYS A 29 17.53 -17.56 9.93
CA LYS A 29 16.86 -16.65 8.97
C LYS A 29 17.66 -16.39 7.67
N LYS A 30 18.61 -17.26 7.31
CA LYS A 30 19.27 -17.23 6.00
C LYS A 30 18.23 -17.44 4.89
N LYS A 31 18.30 -16.63 3.82
CA LYS A 31 17.40 -16.74 2.66
C LYS A 31 17.60 -18.09 1.97
N MET A 32 16.54 -18.89 1.92
CA MET A 32 16.46 -20.22 1.31
C MET A 32 15.16 -20.34 0.52
N PRO A 33 15.09 -21.24 -0.48
CA PRO A 33 13.81 -21.57 -1.10
C PRO A 33 12.84 -22.16 -0.07
N GLY A 34 11.56 -21.82 -0.19
CA GLY A 34 10.51 -22.24 0.74
C GLY A 34 9.15 -21.72 0.29
N HIS A 35 8.15 -21.88 1.16
CA HIS A 35 6.81 -21.33 0.94
C HIS A 35 6.87 -19.80 0.86
N MET A 36 6.14 -19.22 -0.09
CA MET A 36 6.06 -17.78 -0.31
C MET A 36 4.60 -17.40 -0.53
N GLY A 37 4.14 -16.33 0.13
CA GLY A 37 2.73 -15.93 0.13
C GLY A 37 1.97 -16.52 1.30
N ASP A 38 0.64 -16.33 1.29
CA ASP A 38 -0.26 -16.68 2.42
C ASP A 38 0.22 -16.11 3.78
N GLU A 39 0.71 -14.88 3.74
CA GLU A 39 1.20 -14.17 4.91
C GLU A 39 0.46 -12.84 5.02
N GLN A 40 0.12 -12.45 6.25
CA GLN A 40 -0.44 -11.12 6.50
C GLN A 40 0.61 -10.03 6.19
N ARG A 41 0.22 -9.07 5.36
CA ARG A 41 1.07 -7.94 4.96
C ARG A 41 0.32 -6.64 5.17
N THR A 42 1.01 -5.64 5.70
CA THR A 42 0.47 -4.30 5.94
C THR A 42 1.20 -3.30 5.06
N ILE A 43 0.44 -2.49 4.32
CA ILE A 43 0.96 -1.33 3.59
C ILE A 43 0.68 -0.11 4.46
N MET A 44 1.74 0.60 4.84
CA MET A 44 1.64 1.79 5.68
C MET A 44 1.53 3.05 4.81
N GLY A 45 0.67 3.99 5.21
CA GLY A 45 0.53 5.29 4.54
C GLY A 45 -0.11 5.20 3.15
N ALA A 46 -1.02 4.24 2.95
CA ALA A 46 -1.89 4.22 1.78
C ALA A 46 -2.83 5.44 1.81
N TYR A 47 -3.02 6.09 0.66
CA TYR A 47 -3.85 7.28 0.55
C TYR A 47 -5.26 6.90 0.11
N VAL A 48 -6.26 7.44 0.80
CA VAL A 48 -7.66 7.35 0.36
C VAL A 48 -7.87 8.41 -0.71
N TYR A 49 -8.27 7.98 -1.91
CA TYR A 49 -8.53 8.86 -3.04
C TYR A 49 -9.96 9.37 -3.04
N MET A 50 -10.91 8.49 -2.74
CA MET A 50 -12.34 8.82 -2.73
C MET A 50 -13.08 7.88 -1.77
N ILE A 51 -14.13 8.38 -1.15
CA ILE A 51 -15.08 7.59 -0.35
C ILE A 51 -16.46 7.77 -0.96
N ASP A 52 -17.13 6.66 -1.24
CA ASP A 52 -18.55 6.63 -1.57
C ASP A 52 -19.30 5.96 -0.41
N TYR A 53 -19.93 6.80 0.40
CA TYR A 53 -20.62 6.37 1.61
C TYR A 53 -22.00 5.78 1.32
N LYS A 54 -22.56 5.96 0.11
CA LYS A 54 -23.84 5.34 -0.27
C LYS A 54 -23.66 3.85 -0.55
N ASN A 55 -22.62 3.49 -1.31
CA ASN A 55 -22.32 2.10 -1.64
C ASN A 55 -21.33 1.44 -0.66
N ASN A 56 -20.89 2.14 0.38
CA ASN A 56 -19.87 1.70 1.34
C ASN A 56 -18.55 1.30 0.65
N LEU A 57 -18.12 2.10 -0.33
CA LEU A 57 -16.90 1.88 -1.10
C LEU A 57 -15.81 2.87 -0.70
N ILE A 58 -14.59 2.38 -0.56
CA ILE A 58 -13.39 3.19 -0.30
C ILE A 58 -12.40 2.94 -1.43
N TYR A 59 -11.99 4.02 -2.09
CA TYR A 59 -11.03 3.99 -3.18
C TYR A 59 -9.65 4.32 -2.62
N ILE A 60 -8.74 3.36 -2.70
CA ILE A 60 -7.37 3.51 -2.22
C ILE A 60 -6.44 3.67 -3.41
N GLN A 61 -5.55 4.66 -3.33
CA GLN A 61 -4.55 4.89 -4.36
C GLN A 61 -3.40 3.88 -4.19
N GLY A 62 -3.24 2.98 -5.17
CA GLY A 62 -2.14 2.03 -5.24
C GLY A 62 -2.59 0.56 -5.19
N SER A 63 -1.67 -0.32 -4.84
CA SER A 63 -1.91 -1.77 -4.76
C SER A 63 -2.21 -2.21 -3.34
N ILE A 64 -3.14 -3.15 -3.16
CA ILE A 64 -3.49 -3.79 -1.89
C ILE A 64 -3.00 -5.24 -1.92
N PRO A 65 -2.44 -5.80 -0.83
CA PRO A 65 -1.99 -7.18 -0.81
C PRO A 65 -3.19 -8.14 -0.85
N GLY A 66 -3.07 -9.18 -1.67
CA GLY A 66 -4.10 -10.22 -1.81
C GLY A 66 -4.90 -10.13 -3.11
N ALA A 67 -5.72 -11.15 -3.33
CA ALA A 67 -6.63 -11.21 -4.49
C ALA A 67 -7.95 -10.50 -4.18
N LYS A 68 -8.74 -10.23 -5.23
CA LYS A 68 -10.09 -9.66 -5.08
C LYS A 68 -10.99 -10.59 -4.24
N GLY A 69 -11.84 -10.01 -3.39
CA GLY A 69 -12.77 -10.75 -2.53
C GLY A 69 -12.20 -11.19 -1.19
N GLN A 70 -10.92 -10.93 -0.91
CA GLN A 70 -10.32 -11.14 0.41
C GLN A 70 -10.64 -10.00 1.36
N TYR A 71 -10.69 -10.31 2.65
CA TYR A 71 -10.85 -9.29 3.69
C TYR A 71 -9.57 -8.49 3.87
N VAL A 72 -9.73 -7.19 4.09
CA VAL A 72 -8.65 -6.25 4.37
C VAL A 72 -8.95 -5.50 5.65
N CYS A 73 -7.92 -5.27 6.46
CA CYS A 73 -8.03 -4.44 7.66
C CYS A 73 -7.53 -3.03 7.33
N LEU A 74 -8.39 -2.03 7.52
CA LEU A 74 -8.04 -0.62 7.41
C LEU A 74 -7.92 -0.03 8.80
N GLN A 75 -6.85 0.72 9.02
CA GLN A 75 -6.54 1.41 10.26
C GLN A 75 -5.90 2.76 9.94
N ASP A 76 -6.12 3.73 10.82
CA ASP A 76 -5.47 5.02 10.71
C ASP A 76 -3.94 4.87 10.89
N ALA A 77 -3.18 5.66 10.13
CA ALA A 77 -1.73 5.56 10.13
C ALA A 77 -1.17 6.16 11.43
N TYR A 78 -0.66 5.29 12.32
CA TYR A 78 -0.16 5.72 13.64
C TYR A 78 0.95 6.78 13.60
N TRP A 79 1.77 6.79 12.53
CA TRP A 79 2.97 7.61 12.43
C TRP A 79 2.73 8.97 11.76
N LYS A 80 1.59 9.15 11.08
CA LYS A 80 1.19 10.43 10.53
C LYS A 80 0.16 11.04 11.48
N GLY A 81 0.56 12.11 12.15
CA GLY A 81 -0.38 12.93 12.92
C GLY A 81 -1.43 13.54 11.99
N PHE A 82 -2.59 13.81 12.56
CA PHE A 82 -3.62 14.60 11.89
C PHE A 82 -3.12 16.03 11.68
N GLY A 83 -3.49 16.63 10.54
CA GLY A 83 -3.26 18.07 10.31
C GLY A 83 -4.07 18.91 11.31
N PRO A 84 -3.70 20.18 11.53
CA PRO A 84 -4.37 21.05 12.51
C PRO A 84 -5.88 21.20 12.23
N ASP A 85 -6.27 21.18 10.95
CA ASP A 85 -7.66 21.34 10.52
C ASP A 85 -8.42 20.01 10.34
N GLN A 86 -7.75 18.87 10.59
CA GLN A 86 -8.25 17.54 10.23
C GLN A 86 -8.45 16.67 11.47
N THR A 87 -9.35 17.07 12.38
CA THR A 87 -9.68 16.21 13.52
C THR A 87 -10.71 15.17 13.09
N PRO A 88 -10.43 13.85 13.22
CA PRO A 88 -11.40 12.82 12.85
C PRO A 88 -12.59 12.81 13.83
N PRO A 89 -13.78 12.37 13.38
CA PRO A 89 -14.91 12.19 14.28
C PRO A 89 -14.64 11.01 15.23
N PHE A 90 -14.33 11.32 16.49
CA PHE A 90 -14.13 10.33 17.55
C PHE A 90 -15.43 10.10 18.35
N PRO A 91 -15.80 8.86 18.71
CA PRO A 91 -15.08 7.59 18.47
C PRO A 91 -15.30 7.00 17.07
N SER A 92 -16.37 7.41 16.40
CA SER A 92 -16.67 7.05 15.02
C SER A 92 -17.58 8.11 14.40
N PHE A 93 -17.81 8.03 13.10
CA PHE A 93 -18.76 8.88 12.40
C PHE A 93 -20.20 8.57 12.84
N LEU A 94 -20.95 9.61 13.21
CA LEU A 94 -22.37 9.51 13.58
C LEU A 94 -23.21 10.16 12.46
N PRO A 95 -24.06 9.39 11.75
CA PRO A 95 -24.89 9.95 10.69
C PRO A 95 -25.97 10.87 11.27
N SER A 96 -26.36 11.89 10.51
CA SER A 96 -27.50 12.73 10.88
C SER A 96 -28.80 11.93 10.76
N PRO A 97 -29.72 11.94 11.75
CA PRO A 97 -30.97 11.21 11.68
C PRO A 97 -31.89 11.60 10.50
N GLU A 98 -31.70 12.79 9.95
CA GLU A 98 -32.48 13.33 8.83
C GLU A 98 -31.94 12.88 7.47
N GLU A 99 -30.73 12.32 7.44
CA GLU A 99 -30.03 11.94 6.22
C GLU A 99 -30.46 10.56 5.74
N ASP A 100 -31.20 10.55 4.63
CA ASP A 100 -31.63 9.32 3.96
C ASP A 100 -30.81 9.08 2.68
N LEU A 101 -29.92 8.09 2.74
CA LEU A 101 -29.03 7.71 1.64
C LEU A 101 -29.76 7.18 0.41
N THR A 102 -30.99 6.68 0.57
CA THR A 102 -31.77 6.15 -0.56
C THR A 102 -32.19 7.26 -1.53
N LYS A 103 -32.35 8.48 -1.02
CA LYS A 103 -32.80 9.66 -1.78
C LYS A 103 -31.67 10.38 -2.51
N ARG A 104 -30.42 10.20 -2.09
CA ARG A 104 -29.25 10.86 -2.70
C ARG A 104 -28.80 10.17 -3.97
N THR A 105 -28.22 10.91 -4.89
CA THR A 105 -27.58 10.32 -6.08
C THR A 105 -26.17 9.81 -5.76
N PHE A 106 -25.56 9.05 -6.69
CA PHE A 106 -24.19 8.56 -6.50
C PHE A 106 -23.17 9.70 -6.44
N ASP A 107 -23.33 10.72 -7.29
CA ASP A 107 -22.38 11.83 -7.39
C ASP A 107 -22.41 12.74 -6.15
N GLU A 108 -23.56 12.87 -5.49
CA GLU A 108 -23.72 13.59 -4.21
C GLU A 108 -23.07 12.87 -3.02
N CYS A 109 -22.85 11.56 -3.16
CA CYS A 109 -22.32 10.71 -2.11
C CYS A 109 -20.81 10.48 -2.17
N GLN A 110 -20.11 11.21 -3.04
CA GLN A 110 -18.66 11.10 -3.18
C GLN A 110 -17.92 12.16 -2.39
N LEU A 111 -16.96 11.71 -1.58
CA LEU A 111 -15.97 12.55 -0.94
C LEU A 111 -14.62 12.29 -1.59
N GLN A 112 -14.17 13.21 -2.45
CA GLN A 112 -12.88 13.10 -3.13
C GLN A 112 -11.79 13.79 -2.31
N ALA A 113 -10.65 13.12 -2.16
CA ALA A 113 -9.48 13.70 -1.51
C ALA A 113 -8.82 14.77 -2.40
N PRO A 114 -8.16 15.78 -1.79
CA PRO A 114 -7.34 16.72 -2.56
C PRO A 114 -6.21 16.01 -3.30
N SER A 115 -5.68 16.66 -4.33
CA SER A 115 -4.57 16.11 -5.12
C SER A 115 -3.36 15.80 -4.22
N GLN A 116 -2.86 14.57 -4.29
CA GLN A 116 -1.69 14.13 -3.53
C GLN A 116 -0.41 14.90 -3.92
N TYR A 117 -0.36 15.43 -5.14
CA TYR A 117 0.81 16.13 -5.66
C TYR A 117 0.47 17.60 -5.85
N ALA A 118 1.41 18.47 -5.48
CA ALA A 118 1.27 19.92 -5.63
C ALA A 118 1.39 20.39 -7.10
N TYR A 119 1.88 19.52 -7.98
CA TYR A 119 2.11 19.83 -9.39
C TYR A 119 1.93 18.56 -10.24
N HIS A 120 1.80 18.79 -11.54
CA HIS A 120 1.65 17.72 -12.52
C HIS A 120 2.97 16.97 -12.72
N LEU A 121 2.94 15.65 -12.53
CA LEU A 121 4.16 14.83 -12.51
C LEU A 121 4.93 14.82 -13.82
N ASP A 122 4.24 14.94 -14.97
CA ASP A 122 4.88 14.86 -16.29
C ASP A 122 5.78 16.06 -16.61
N PHE A 123 5.54 17.22 -16.00
CA PHE A 123 6.32 18.43 -16.22
C PHE A 123 7.50 18.59 -15.23
N GLY A 124 7.65 17.65 -14.29
CA GLY A 124 8.67 17.70 -13.25
C GLY A 124 8.38 18.73 -12.15
N HIS A 125 9.21 18.75 -11.09
CA HIS A 125 9.13 19.79 -10.07
C HIS A 125 9.52 21.14 -10.71
N PRO A 126 8.81 22.25 -10.43
CA PRO A 126 9.12 23.56 -11.02
C PRO A 126 10.55 24.06 -10.75
N THR A 127 11.20 23.54 -9.71
CA THR A 127 12.61 23.84 -9.35
C THR A 127 13.60 22.71 -9.69
N GLY A 128 13.18 21.69 -10.45
CA GLY A 128 14.03 20.56 -10.88
C GLY A 128 14.31 19.50 -9.81
N GLY A 129 13.65 19.58 -8.65
CA GLY A 129 13.71 18.57 -7.58
C GLY A 129 12.86 17.30 -7.84
N PRO A 130 12.97 16.28 -6.98
CA PRO A 130 12.12 15.09 -7.05
C PRO A 130 10.63 15.40 -6.75
N PRO A 131 9.69 14.53 -7.16
CA PRO A 131 8.27 14.57 -6.81
C PRO A 131 8.04 14.77 -5.30
N VAL A 132 7.48 15.91 -4.89
CA VAL A 132 7.06 16.18 -3.51
C VAL A 132 5.56 15.91 -3.37
N LYS A 133 5.20 15.07 -2.41
CA LYS A 133 3.80 14.86 -2.01
C LYS A 133 3.35 16.06 -1.17
N ALA A 134 2.12 16.51 -1.41
CA ALA A 134 1.44 17.48 -0.57
C ALA A 134 1.20 16.94 0.85
#